data_AF-A0A6C0EPU1-F1
#
_entry.id   AF-A0A6C0EPU1-F1
#
_cell.length_a   1.000
_cell.length_b   1.000
_cell.length_c   1.000
_cell.angle_alpha   90.00
_cell.angle_beta   90.00
_cell.angle_gamma   90.00
#
_symmetry.space_group_name_H-M   'P 1'
#
loop_
_entity.id
_entity.type
_entity.pdbx_description
1 polymer ?
#
loop_
_entity_poly.entity_id
_entity_poly.type
_entity_poly.pdbx_seq_one_letter_code
_entity_poly.pdbx_strand_id
1 'polypeptide(L)'
;MKHSLKNPQKKSSCYVSYIEKPIKIGLNEIKINKFFNNGYKIECHLPLKINDQSISIIEELDNISLETLRTNHELFRDVDILDFNNIDNIYNYSYLSDISSITLTLNNKTECYFNGIDKDFVDVIEILKDVKRLKDYNINVEISFLGLFIYENMIINKWIVKTLNIEELMEDFSDWNKIDIETDWENEINNYENDINDKIQLYNKSLANAKILLEEIKNETNFNIWDKKILKLKKQIIKI
;
A
#
# COMPACT_ATOMS: atom_id res chain seq x y z
N MET A 1 6.94 -15.29 20.28
CA MET A 1 6.20 -15.61 21.52
C MET A 1 5.42 -16.88 21.26
N LYS A 2 5.37 -17.85 22.18
CA LYS A 2 4.57 -19.06 21.95
C LYS A 2 3.10 -18.70 22.18
N HIS A 3 2.30 -18.61 21.13
CA HIS A 3 0.87 -18.35 21.23
C HIS A 3 0.15 -19.64 21.63
N SER A 4 -0.77 -19.57 22.61
CA SER A 4 -1.57 -20.70 23.06
C SER A 4 -3.06 -20.37 22.99
N LEU A 5 -3.85 -21.38 22.64
CA LEU A 5 -5.30 -21.32 22.73
C LEU A 5 -5.75 -21.87 24.08
N LYS A 6 -6.84 -21.30 24.61
CA LYS A 6 -7.52 -21.81 25.80
C LYS A 6 -8.20 -23.13 25.48
N ASN A 7 -8.44 -23.95 26.51
CA ASN A 7 -9.19 -25.19 26.33
C ASN A 7 -10.56 -24.93 25.65
N PRO A 8 -10.97 -25.77 24.69
CA PRO A 8 -12.25 -25.67 24.01
C PRO A 8 -13.43 -25.61 24.99
N GLN A 9 -14.36 -24.68 24.75
CA GLN A 9 -15.57 -24.52 25.55
C GLN A 9 -16.81 -24.74 24.69
N LYS A 10 -17.77 -25.52 25.19
CA LYS A 10 -19.05 -25.73 24.51
C LYS A 10 -19.84 -24.41 24.46
N LYS A 11 -20.25 -24.01 23.26
CA LYS A 11 -21.22 -22.97 22.97
C LYS A 11 -22.44 -23.61 22.29
N SER A 12 -23.50 -22.83 22.07
CA SER A 12 -24.82 -23.32 21.66
C SER A 12 -24.79 -24.37 20.54
N SER A 13 -23.98 -24.15 19.49
CA SER A 13 -23.91 -25.01 18.31
C SER A 13 -22.50 -25.47 17.93
N CYS A 14 -21.49 -25.18 18.74
CA CYS A 14 -20.09 -25.53 18.45
C CYS A 14 -19.22 -25.48 19.71
N TYR A 15 -18.02 -26.05 19.64
CA TYR A 15 -16.97 -25.75 20.61
C TYR A 15 -16.12 -24.60 20.10
N VAL A 16 -15.68 -23.74 21.02
CA VAL A 16 -14.83 -22.59 20.69
C VAL A 16 -13.62 -22.57 21.60
N SER A 17 -12.46 -22.41 21.00
CA SER A 17 -11.18 -22.23 21.68
C SER A 17 -10.62 -20.86 21.32
N TYR A 18 -10.58 -19.97 22.32
CA TYR A 18 -10.13 -18.59 22.14
C TYR A 18 -8.64 -18.47 22.40
N ILE A 19 -7.99 -17.54 21.72
CA ILE A 19 -6.60 -17.22 21.99
C ILE A 19 -6.45 -16.50 23.34
N GLU A 20 -5.36 -16.80 24.06
CA GLU A 20 -5.08 -16.13 25.33
C GLU A 20 -4.75 -14.64 25.17
N LYS A 21 -4.05 -14.30 24.09
CA LYS A 21 -3.66 -12.94 23.77
C LYS A 21 -4.17 -12.56 22.38
N PRO A 22 -4.85 -11.41 22.22
CA PRO A 22 -5.31 -10.97 20.92
C PRO A 22 -4.14 -10.86 19.94
N ILE A 23 -4.32 -11.39 18.74
CA ILE A 23 -3.39 -11.21 17.61
C ILE A 23 -4.08 -10.35 16.57
N LYS A 24 -3.36 -9.33 16.12
CA LYS A 24 -3.73 -8.46 15.01
C LYS A 24 -2.71 -8.62 13.89
N ILE A 25 -3.19 -8.67 12.65
CA ILE A 25 -2.37 -8.86 11.46
C ILE A 25 -2.85 -7.86 10.40
N GLY A 26 -1.92 -7.11 9.81
CA GLY A 26 -2.21 -6.28 8.65
C GLY A 26 -2.09 -7.10 7.36
N LEU A 27 -3.06 -6.96 6.47
CA LEU A 27 -3.01 -7.51 5.12
C LEU A 27 -3.13 -6.36 4.13
N ASN A 28 -2.22 -6.32 3.17
CA ASN A 28 -2.11 -5.22 2.22
C ASN A 28 -2.45 -5.69 0.80
N GLU A 29 -3.02 -4.77 0.02
CA GLU A 29 -3.38 -4.95 -1.38
C GLU A 29 -4.20 -6.23 -1.64
N ILE A 30 -5.15 -6.52 -0.75
CA ILE A 30 -6.00 -7.69 -0.89
C ILE A 30 -6.97 -7.51 -2.06
N LYS A 31 -7.29 -8.59 -2.76
CA LYS A 31 -8.31 -8.56 -3.83
C LYS A 31 -9.53 -9.34 -3.37
N ILE A 32 -10.69 -8.71 -3.34
CA ILE A 32 -11.93 -9.41 -2.95
C ILE A 32 -12.44 -10.21 -4.14
N ASN A 33 -12.55 -11.52 -3.99
CA ASN A 33 -13.02 -12.43 -5.03
C ASN A 33 -14.52 -12.68 -4.93
N LYS A 34 -15.04 -12.89 -3.71
CA LYS A 34 -16.45 -13.20 -3.47
C LYS A 34 -16.95 -12.63 -2.15
N PHE A 35 -18.24 -12.30 -2.13
CA PHE A 35 -19.00 -11.98 -0.92
C PHE A 35 -19.95 -13.13 -0.59
N PHE A 36 -20.07 -13.44 0.70
CA PHE A 36 -21.08 -14.36 1.22
C PHE A 36 -21.92 -13.69 2.30
N ASN A 37 -23.07 -14.28 2.62
CA ASN A 37 -23.96 -13.84 3.69
C ASN A 37 -24.24 -12.34 3.63
N ASN A 38 -24.71 -11.81 2.50
CA ASN A 38 -25.01 -10.39 2.29
C ASN A 38 -23.84 -9.40 2.48
N GLY A 39 -22.59 -9.89 2.51
CA GLY A 39 -21.38 -9.08 2.65
C GLY A 39 -20.65 -9.22 3.99
N TYR A 40 -21.17 -10.04 4.91
CA TYR A 40 -20.55 -10.27 6.21
C TYR A 40 -19.37 -11.26 6.16
N LYS A 41 -19.11 -11.87 5.01
CA LYS A 41 -17.92 -12.67 4.76
C LYS A 41 -17.36 -12.35 3.38
N ILE A 42 -16.05 -12.23 3.29
CA ILE A 42 -15.33 -12.02 2.04
C ILE A 42 -14.28 -13.10 1.86
N GLU A 43 -14.22 -13.66 0.66
CA GLU A 43 -13.07 -14.43 0.20
C GLU A 43 -12.14 -13.48 -0.54
N CYS A 44 -10.89 -13.45 -0.13
CA CYS A 44 -9.89 -12.53 -0.63
C CYS A 44 -8.69 -13.30 -1.16
N HIS A 45 -8.12 -12.84 -2.27
CA HIS A 45 -6.79 -13.23 -2.71
C HIS A 45 -5.74 -12.33 -2.02
N LEU A 46 -4.69 -12.94 -1.48
CA LEU A 46 -3.56 -12.29 -0.83
C LEU A 46 -2.31 -12.37 -1.70
N PRO A 47 -1.79 -11.25 -2.22
CA PRO A 47 -0.51 -11.26 -2.91
C PRO A 47 0.63 -11.70 -1.98
N LEU A 48 1.23 -12.87 -2.28
CA LEU A 48 2.30 -13.50 -1.49
C LEU A 48 3.44 -12.55 -1.14
N LYS A 49 4.00 -11.85 -2.14
CA LYS A 49 5.20 -11.01 -1.95
C LYS A 49 5.02 -9.92 -0.89
N ILE A 50 3.82 -9.38 -0.76
CA ILE A 50 3.53 -8.24 0.13
C ILE A 50 3.07 -8.75 1.51
N ASN A 51 2.47 -9.94 1.56
CA ASN A 51 1.83 -10.48 2.76
C ASN A 51 2.56 -11.69 3.36
N ASP A 52 3.76 -12.03 2.90
CA ASP A 52 4.52 -13.23 3.29
C ASP A 52 4.63 -13.42 4.82
N GLN A 53 4.97 -12.34 5.54
CA GLN A 53 5.05 -12.36 7.00
C GLN A 53 3.68 -12.60 7.65
N SER A 54 2.65 -11.91 7.16
CA SER A 54 1.28 -12.06 7.64
C SER A 54 0.74 -13.47 7.40
N ILE A 55 1.02 -14.04 6.24
CA ILE A 55 0.68 -15.42 5.87
C ILE A 55 1.39 -16.41 6.78
N SER A 56 2.69 -16.23 7.02
CA SER A 56 3.45 -17.09 7.93
C SER A 56 2.86 -17.13 9.34
N ILE A 57 2.40 -15.98 9.86
CA ILE A 57 1.73 -15.90 11.18
C ILE A 57 0.37 -16.63 11.15
N ILE A 58 -0.39 -16.49 10.05
CA ILE A 58 -1.68 -17.19 9.88
C ILE A 58 -1.47 -18.71 9.87
N GLU A 59 -0.46 -19.20 9.15
CA GLU A 59 -0.10 -20.62 9.11
C GLU A 59 0.41 -21.14 10.46
N GLU A 60 1.18 -20.34 11.21
CA GLU A 60 1.58 -20.67 12.58
C GLU A 60 0.35 -20.87 13.49
N LEU A 61 -0.68 -20.04 13.33
CA LEU A 61 -1.92 -20.17 14.08
C LEU A 61 -2.78 -21.37 13.67
N ASP A 62 -2.76 -21.76 12.39
CA ASP A 62 -3.35 -23.03 11.96
C ASP A 62 -2.67 -24.23 12.63
N ASN A 63 -1.34 -24.22 12.71
CA ASN A 63 -0.58 -25.26 13.40
C ASN A 63 -0.89 -25.30 14.91
N ILE A 64 -0.98 -24.16 15.57
CA ILE A 64 -1.38 -24.07 16.99
C ILE A 64 -2.80 -24.62 17.19
N SER A 65 -3.72 -24.34 16.27
CA SER A 65 -5.08 -24.86 16.32
C SER A 65 -5.12 -26.38 16.18
N LEU A 66 -4.37 -26.94 15.24
CA LEU A 66 -4.25 -28.40 15.07
C LEU A 66 -3.66 -29.08 16.32
N GLU A 67 -2.62 -28.51 16.91
CA GLU A 67 -2.06 -29.00 18.17
C GLU A 67 -3.07 -28.91 19.33
N THR A 68 -3.88 -27.86 19.37
CA THR A 68 -4.94 -27.70 20.37
C THR A 68 -6.01 -28.80 20.23
N LEU A 69 -6.37 -29.17 19.00
CA LEU A 69 -7.31 -30.28 18.74
C LEU A 69 -6.73 -31.62 19.21
N ARG A 70 -5.46 -31.91 18.87
CA ARG A 70 -4.76 -33.15 19.24
C ARG A 70 -4.63 -33.32 20.76
N THR A 71 -4.26 -32.25 21.45
CA THR A 71 -4.08 -32.26 22.91
C THR A 71 -5.40 -32.38 23.68
N ASN A 72 -6.52 -31.95 23.09
CA ASN A 72 -7.84 -31.96 23.73
C ASN A 72 -8.78 -33.04 23.17
N HIS A 73 -8.24 -34.08 22.52
CA HIS A 73 -9.03 -35.05 21.77
C HIS A 73 -10.13 -35.75 22.58
N GLU A 74 -9.89 -35.99 23.87
CA GLU A 74 -10.84 -36.62 24.77
C GLU A 74 -12.14 -35.81 24.93
N LEU A 75 -12.07 -34.48 24.86
CA LEU A 75 -13.25 -33.60 24.96
C LEU A 75 -14.23 -33.77 23.79
N PHE A 76 -13.79 -34.42 22.73
CA PHE A 76 -14.56 -34.62 21.52
C PHE A 76 -14.92 -36.08 21.27
N ARG A 77 -14.54 -37.02 22.15
CA ARG A 77 -14.90 -38.44 22.01
C ARG A 77 -16.39 -38.74 22.19
N ASP A 78 -17.06 -37.98 23.06
CA ASP A 78 -18.48 -38.20 23.41
C ASP A 78 -19.46 -37.49 22.46
N VAL A 79 -18.92 -36.78 21.47
CA VAL A 79 -19.68 -36.10 20.45
C VAL A 79 -19.18 -36.71 19.16
N ASP A 80 -20.03 -37.43 18.42
CA ASP A 80 -19.72 -38.07 17.10
C ASP A 80 -19.24 -37.07 16.01
N ILE A 81 -18.82 -35.87 16.43
CA ILE A 81 -18.30 -34.73 15.67
C ILE A 81 -16.93 -35.07 15.07
N LEU A 82 -16.11 -35.92 15.69
CA LEU A 82 -14.71 -36.11 15.26
C LEU A 82 -14.27 -37.58 15.27
N ASP A 83 -14.24 -38.21 14.09
CA ASP A 83 -13.28 -39.30 13.87
C ASP A 83 -11.89 -38.66 13.83
N PHE A 84 -11.11 -38.86 14.90
CA PHE A 84 -9.78 -38.27 15.05
C PHE A 84 -8.79 -38.66 13.94
N ASN A 85 -9.05 -39.76 13.23
CA ASN A 85 -8.28 -40.14 12.04
C ASN A 85 -8.53 -39.21 10.84
N ASN A 86 -9.53 -38.32 10.93
CA ASN A 86 -10.08 -37.54 9.83
C ASN A 86 -10.00 -36.02 10.06
N ILE A 87 -9.35 -35.56 11.15
CA ILE A 87 -9.27 -34.12 11.48
C ILE A 87 -8.66 -33.31 10.35
N ASP A 88 -7.59 -33.82 9.73
CA ASP A 88 -6.91 -33.13 8.63
C ASP A 88 -7.84 -32.95 7.41
N ASN A 89 -8.89 -33.78 7.26
CA ASN A 89 -9.85 -33.69 6.16
C ASN A 89 -11.04 -32.75 6.43
N ILE A 90 -11.31 -32.41 7.69
CA ILE A 90 -12.40 -31.49 8.10
C ILE A 90 -11.88 -30.15 8.62
N TYR A 91 -10.57 -30.06 8.84
CA TYR A 91 -9.89 -28.82 9.19
C TYR A 91 -9.70 -27.97 7.93
N ASN A 92 -10.34 -26.81 7.94
CA ASN A 92 -10.19 -25.82 6.89
C ASN A 92 -9.11 -24.82 7.32
N TYR A 93 -7.97 -24.91 6.64
CA TYR A 93 -6.87 -23.96 6.80
C TYR A 93 -7.33 -22.53 6.51
N SER A 94 -6.77 -21.60 7.26
CA SER A 94 -7.10 -20.18 7.16
C SER A 94 -6.65 -19.61 5.82
N TYR A 95 -5.43 -19.97 5.40
CA TYR A 95 -4.84 -19.58 4.13
C TYR A 95 -4.72 -20.80 3.21
N LEU A 96 -5.23 -20.67 1.98
CA LEU A 96 -5.18 -21.69 0.95
C LEU A 96 -4.07 -21.30 -0.05
N SER A 97 -2.92 -21.95 0.05
CA SER A 97 -1.71 -21.59 -0.71
C SER A 97 -1.86 -21.77 -2.22
N ASP A 98 -2.64 -22.77 -2.65
CA ASP A 98 -2.88 -23.13 -4.05
C ASP A 98 -3.59 -22.01 -4.84
N ILE A 99 -4.55 -21.35 -4.21
CA ILE A 99 -5.30 -20.23 -4.78
C ILE A 99 -4.97 -18.87 -4.13
N SER A 100 -3.97 -18.87 -3.23
CA SER A 100 -3.53 -17.71 -2.44
C SER A 100 -4.69 -16.95 -1.79
N SER A 101 -5.60 -17.68 -1.13
CA SER A 101 -6.85 -17.10 -0.63
C SER A 101 -7.05 -17.25 0.87
N ILE A 102 -7.85 -16.34 1.44
CA ILE A 102 -8.33 -16.37 2.82
C ILE A 102 -9.80 -15.97 2.87
N THR A 103 -10.55 -16.53 3.83
CA THR A 103 -11.90 -16.06 4.14
C THR A 103 -11.91 -15.22 5.41
N LEU A 104 -12.40 -14.00 5.31
CA LEU A 104 -12.49 -13.04 6.41
C LEU A 104 -13.95 -12.76 6.78
N THR A 105 -14.22 -12.59 8.08
CA THR A 105 -15.53 -12.20 8.60
C THR A 105 -15.56 -10.72 8.88
N LEU A 106 -16.56 -10.03 8.33
CA LEU A 106 -16.86 -8.63 8.58
C LEU A 106 -18.01 -8.53 9.58
N ASN A 107 -18.10 -7.41 10.32
CA ASN A 107 -19.26 -7.13 11.15
C ASN A 107 -19.50 -5.62 11.27
N ASN A 108 -20.62 -5.25 11.91
CA ASN A 108 -21.00 -3.84 12.11
C ASN A 108 -20.04 -3.04 13.03
N LYS A 109 -19.00 -3.68 13.56
CA LYS A 109 -17.93 -3.04 14.36
C LYS A 109 -16.62 -2.95 13.59
N THR A 110 -16.60 -3.36 12.32
CA THR A 110 -15.47 -3.12 11.43
C THR A 110 -15.42 -1.62 11.15
N GLU A 111 -14.30 -0.99 11.50
CA GLU A 111 -14.01 0.42 11.17
C GLU A 111 -13.68 0.50 9.68
N CYS A 112 -14.36 1.37 8.95
CA CYS A 112 -14.32 1.41 7.51
C CYS A 112 -13.87 2.80 7.04
N TYR A 113 -12.82 2.84 6.22
CA TYR A 113 -12.28 4.08 5.69
C TYR A 113 -12.23 4.02 4.17
N PHE A 114 -12.70 5.09 3.52
CA PHE A 114 -12.64 5.27 2.08
C PHE A 114 -11.90 6.56 1.75
N ASN A 115 -10.78 6.47 1.01
CA ASN A 115 -9.86 7.57 0.74
C ASN A 115 -9.46 8.34 2.03
N GLY A 116 -9.20 7.59 3.11
CA GLY A 116 -8.84 8.14 4.42
C GLY A 116 -9.99 8.75 5.24
N ILE A 117 -11.23 8.73 4.72
CA ILE A 117 -12.40 9.27 5.40
C ILE A 117 -13.20 8.12 6.02
N ASP A 118 -13.59 8.27 7.29
CA ASP A 118 -14.46 7.31 7.99
C ASP A 118 -15.82 7.19 7.27
N LYS A 119 -16.29 5.96 7.11
CA LYS A 119 -17.51 5.62 6.38
C LYS A 119 -18.31 4.56 7.11
N ASP A 120 -19.62 4.65 6.97
CA ASP A 120 -20.52 3.61 7.47
C ASP A 120 -20.23 2.26 6.80
N PHE A 121 -20.29 1.20 7.60
CA PHE A 121 -20.04 -0.16 7.14
C PHE A 121 -20.92 -0.54 5.94
N VAL A 122 -22.21 -0.19 5.97
CA VAL A 122 -23.16 -0.52 4.91
C VAL A 122 -22.74 0.11 3.58
N ASP A 123 -22.38 1.40 3.60
CA ASP A 123 -21.96 2.15 2.41
C ASP A 123 -20.70 1.51 1.79
N VAL A 124 -19.72 1.17 2.62
CA VAL A 124 -18.49 0.52 2.14
C VAL A 124 -18.76 -0.85 1.53
N ILE A 125 -19.65 -1.65 2.13
CA ILE A 125 -20.03 -2.94 1.55
C ILE A 125 -20.77 -2.76 0.22
N GLU A 126 -21.58 -1.72 0.06
CA GLU A 126 -22.21 -1.42 -1.23
C GLU A 126 -21.18 -1.05 -2.31
N ILE A 127 -20.18 -0.22 -1.97
CA ILE A 127 -19.07 0.13 -2.86
C ILE A 127 -18.32 -1.12 -3.32
N LEU A 128 -17.98 -2.00 -2.38
CA LEU A 128 -17.20 -3.20 -2.67
C LEU A 128 -18.00 -4.31 -3.38
N LYS A 129 -19.34 -4.27 -3.31
CA LYS A 129 -20.19 -5.22 -4.06
C LYS A 129 -20.19 -4.95 -5.57
N ASP A 130 -19.80 -3.75 -6.02
CA ASP A 130 -19.60 -3.49 -7.44
C ASP A 130 -18.30 -4.13 -7.94
N VAL A 131 -18.40 -5.41 -8.31
CA VAL A 131 -17.28 -6.24 -8.76
C VAL A 131 -16.51 -5.61 -9.93
N LYS A 132 -17.17 -4.78 -10.76
CA LYS A 132 -16.51 -4.12 -11.90
C LYS A 132 -15.52 -3.05 -11.46
N ARG A 133 -15.79 -2.40 -10.32
CA ARG A 133 -14.98 -1.32 -9.76
C ARG A 133 -13.92 -1.81 -8.77
N LEU A 134 -13.98 -3.07 -8.34
CA LEU A 134 -13.00 -3.63 -7.38
C LEU A 134 -11.55 -3.54 -7.85
N LYS A 135 -11.31 -3.58 -9.17
CA LYS A 135 -9.98 -3.41 -9.76
C LYS A 135 -9.44 -1.97 -9.66
N ASP A 136 -10.31 -1.01 -9.38
CA ASP A 136 -9.99 0.42 -9.28
C ASP A 136 -9.75 0.81 -7.80
N TYR A 137 -9.62 -0.15 -6.90
CA TYR A 137 -9.38 0.09 -5.48
C TYR A 137 -8.13 -0.66 -4.98
N ASN A 138 -7.36 0.01 -4.12
CA ASN A 138 -6.40 -0.60 -3.23
C ASN A 138 -7.09 -0.88 -1.88
N ILE A 139 -7.07 -2.14 -1.43
CA ILE A 139 -7.78 -2.57 -0.23
C ILE A 139 -6.77 -3.12 0.76
N ASN A 140 -6.71 -2.51 1.95
CA ASN A 140 -5.89 -2.95 3.07
C ASN A 140 -6.80 -3.28 4.26
N VAL A 141 -6.50 -4.33 5.00
CA VAL A 141 -7.29 -4.74 6.16
C VAL A 141 -6.42 -5.03 7.38
N GLU A 142 -6.91 -4.66 8.56
CA GLU A 142 -6.42 -5.21 9.82
C GLU A 142 -7.37 -6.33 10.25
N ILE A 143 -6.85 -7.53 10.42
CA ILE A 143 -7.61 -8.69 10.89
C ILE A 143 -7.19 -9.08 12.30
N SER A 144 -8.11 -9.66 13.05
CA SER A 144 -7.83 -10.28 14.34
C SER A 144 -8.26 -11.74 14.35
N PHE A 145 -7.45 -12.56 15.00
CA PHE A 145 -7.81 -13.95 15.24
C PHE A 145 -8.90 -14.03 16.32
N LEU A 146 -10.09 -14.51 15.95
CA LEU A 146 -11.22 -14.63 16.87
C LEU A 146 -11.12 -15.90 17.71
N GLY A 147 -10.64 -17.00 17.11
CA GLY A 147 -10.56 -18.30 17.77
C GLY A 147 -10.75 -19.45 16.79
N LEU A 148 -10.49 -20.65 17.30
CA LEU A 148 -10.76 -21.93 16.66
C LEU A 148 -12.21 -22.33 16.95
N PHE A 149 -12.98 -22.61 15.90
CA PHE A 149 -14.38 -23.03 15.97
C PHE A 149 -14.51 -24.44 15.44
N ILE A 150 -15.13 -25.30 16.25
CA ILE A 150 -15.24 -26.74 16.00
C ILE A 150 -16.73 -27.06 15.89
N TYR A 151 -17.18 -27.22 14.67
CA TYR A 151 -18.54 -27.65 14.32
C TYR A 151 -18.55 -29.15 14.06
N GLU A 152 -19.75 -29.73 13.99
CA GLU A 152 -19.95 -31.16 13.70
C GLU A 152 -19.29 -31.60 12.40
N ASN A 153 -19.31 -30.75 11.36
CA ASN A 153 -18.85 -31.11 10.02
C ASN A 153 -17.68 -30.25 9.52
N MET A 154 -17.15 -29.37 10.35
CA MET A 154 -16.14 -28.39 9.91
C MET A 154 -15.38 -27.82 11.09
N ILE A 155 -14.07 -27.72 10.96
CA ILE A 155 -13.22 -27.01 11.91
C ILE A 155 -12.58 -25.83 11.18
N ILE A 156 -12.71 -24.63 11.74
CA ILE A 156 -12.16 -23.41 11.14
C ILE A 156 -11.54 -22.50 12.19
N ASN A 157 -10.41 -21.92 11.82
CA ASN A 157 -9.93 -20.70 12.42
C ASN A 157 -10.75 -19.51 11.88
N LYS A 158 -11.31 -18.70 12.79
CA LYS A 158 -12.08 -17.51 12.39
C LYS A 158 -11.25 -16.25 12.50
N TRP A 159 -11.24 -15.51 11.41
CA TRP A 159 -10.60 -14.21 11.28
C TRP A 159 -11.65 -13.12 11.13
N ILE A 160 -11.51 -12.07 11.92
CA ILE A 160 -12.44 -10.94 11.92
C ILE A 160 -11.73 -9.68 11.45
N VAL A 161 -12.32 -8.96 10.50
CA VAL A 161 -11.80 -7.67 10.04
C VAL A 161 -12.11 -6.62 11.11
N LYS A 162 -11.07 -5.97 11.62
CA LYS A 162 -11.16 -4.84 12.55
C LYS A 162 -11.23 -3.52 11.81
N THR A 163 -10.38 -3.37 10.81
CA THR A 163 -10.28 -2.16 10.01
C THR A 163 -10.24 -2.54 8.54
N LEU A 164 -10.99 -1.81 7.72
CA LEU A 164 -11.04 -1.94 6.28
C LEU A 164 -10.75 -0.58 5.66
N ASN A 165 -9.58 -0.46 5.03
CA ASN A 165 -9.14 0.75 4.35
C ASN A 165 -9.24 0.52 2.84
N ILE A 166 -9.91 1.43 2.15
CA ILE A 166 -10.12 1.40 0.71
C ILE A 166 -9.63 2.71 0.15
N GLU A 167 -8.73 2.64 -0.81
CA GLU A 167 -8.22 3.80 -1.54
C GLU A 167 -8.56 3.62 -3.02
N GLU A 168 -9.17 4.61 -3.64
CA GLU A 168 -9.34 4.66 -5.08
C GLU A 168 -7.96 4.74 -5.74
N LEU A 169 -7.69 3.75 -6.60
CA LEU A 169 -6.62 3.84 -7.57
C LEU A 169 -7.06 4.90 -8.57
N MET A 170 -6.59 6.13 -8.37
CA MET A 170 -6.72 7.18 -9.38
C MET A 170 -6.15 6.61 -10.68
N GLU A 171 -6.99 6.44 -11.71
CA GLU A 171 -6.51 6.16 -13.06
C GLU A 171 -5.73 7.40 -13.53
N ASP A 172 -4.42 7.41 -13.28
CA ASP A 172 -3.55 8.58 -13.41
C ASP A 172 -3.21 8.94 -14.87
N PHE A 173 -4.15 8.78 -15.82
CA PHE A 173 -3.96 9.16 -17.22
C PHE A 173 -5.21 9.70 -17.95
N SER A 174 -6.41 9.71 -17.34
CA SER A 174 -7.63 10.14 -18.05
C SER A 174 -7.86 11.66 -18.05
N ASP A 175 -7.25 12.39 -17.11
CA ASP A 175 -7.35 13.86 -16.98
C ASP A 175 -6.19 14.64 -17.62
N TRP A 176 -5.25 13.94 -18.26
CA TRP A 176 -4.17 14.59 -18.98
C TRP A 176 -4.69 15.12 -20.31
N ASN A 177 -5.14 16.38 -20.32
CA ASN A 177 -5.40 17.08 -21.57
C ASN A 177 -4.09 17.23 -22.33
N LYS A 178 -3.91 16.36 -23.33
CA LYS A 178 -2.75 16.34 -24.21
C LYS A 178 -2.36 17.73 -24.70
N ILE A 179 -3.35 18.57 -25.04
CA ILE A 179 -3.12 19.92 -25.56
C ILE A 179 -2.52 20.82 -24.50
N ASP A 180 -3.00 20.75 -23.25
CA ASP A 180 -2.49 21.57 -22.15
C ASP A 180 -1.06 21.18 -21.82
N ILE A 181 -0.77 19.88 -21.80
CA ILE A 181 0.60 19.36 -21.58
C ILE A 181 1.53 19.78 -22.72
N GLU A 182 1.12 19.59 -23.98
CA GLU A 182 1.94 20.02 -25.13
C GLU A 182 2.19 21.53 -25.11
N THR A 183 1.18 22.33 -24.70
CA THR A 183 1.30 23.79 -24.58
C THR A 183 2.24 24.20 -23.44
N ASP A 184 2.14 23.57 -22.27
CA ASP A 184 3.01 23.85 -21.13
C ASP A 184 4.47 23.51 -21.44
N TRP A 185 4.71 22.39 -22.13
CA TRP A 185 6.04 21.99 -22.56
C TRP A 185 6.60 22.90 -23.66
N GLU A 186 5.77 23.33 -24.61
CA GLU A 186 6.16 24.31 -25.62
C GLU A 186 6.53 25.66 -24.96
N ASN A 187 5.75 26.10 -23.97
CA ASN A 187 6.04 27.31 -23.20
C ASN A 187 7.35 27.19 -22.40
N GLU A 188 7.61 26.06 -21.73
CA GLU A 188 8.88 25.80 -21.04
C GLU A 188 10.07 25.86 -22.01
N ILE A 189 9.96 25.20 -23.17
CA ILE A 189 11.00 25.21 -24.21
C ILE A 189 11.27 26.64 -24.68
N ASN A 190 10.23 27.41 -24.98
CA ASN A 190 10.34 28.80 -25.42
C ASN A 190 10.97 29.69 -24.33
N ASN A 191 10.65 29.45 -23.05
CA ASN A 191 11.25 30.16 -21.93
C ASN A 191 12.76 29.86 -21.82
N TYR A 192 13.17 28.59 -21.94
CA TYR A 192 14.58 28.23 -21.95
C TYR A 192 15.32 28.82 -23.16
N GLU A 193 14.69 28.85 -24.34
CA GLU A 193 15.28 29.48 -25.52
C GLU A 193 15.50 30.98 -25.32
N ASN A 194 14.51 31.69 -24.76
CA ASN A 194 14.63 33.11 -24.44
C ASN A 194 15.74 33.36 -23.41
N ASP A 195 15.81 32.58 -22.34
CA ASP A 195 16.85 32.70 -21.30
C ASP A 195 18.25 32.48 -21.87
N ILE A 196 18.40 31.52 -22.79
CA ILE A 196 19.67 31.26 -23.47
C ILE A 196 20.03 32.44 -24.39
N ASN A 197 19.07 32.94 -25.16
CA ASN A 197 19.28 34.06 -26.08
C ASN A 197 19.67 35.35 -25.33
N ASP A 198 19.04 35.63 -24.19
CA ASP A 198 19.39 36.77 -23.33
C ASP A 198 20.81 36.66 -22.77
N LYS A 199 21.21 35.45 -22.33
CA LYS A 199 22.60 35.20 -21.90
C LYS A 199 23.58 35.39 -23.05
N ILE A 200 23.28 34.87 -24.25
CA ILE A 200 24.12 35.07 -25.44
C ILE A 200 24.27 36.56 -25.76
N GLN A 201 23.18 37.33 -25.74
CA GLN A 201 23.22 38.78 -25.98
C GLN A 201 24.07 39.50 -24.93
N LEU A 202 23.93 39.13 -23.65
CA LEU A 202 24.70 39.70 -22.56
C LEU A 202 26.21 39.42 -22.70
N TYR A 203 26.58 38.19 -23.06
CA TYR A 203 27.97 37.81 -23.32
C TYR A 203 28.54 38.53 -24.55
N ASN A 204 27.77 38.62 -25.64
CA ASN A 204 28.18 39.36 -26.84
C ASN A 204 28.41 40.84 -26.55
N LYS A 205 27.53 41.48 -25.79
CA LYS A 205 27.68 42.88 -25.37
C LYS A 205 28.90 43.06 -24.47
N SER A 206 29.12 42.14 -23.54
CA SER A 206 30.29 42.17 -22.63
C SER A 206 31.59 42.01 -23.41
N LEU A 207 31.63 41.10 -24.40
CA LEU A 207 32.76 40.91 -25.30
C LEU A 207 33.03 42.16 -26.15
N ALA A 208 31.99 42.79 -26.71
CA ALA A 208 32.13 44.02 -27.48
C ALA A 208 32.73 45.16 -26.64
N ASN A 209 32.22 45.35 -25.41
CA ASN A 209 32.75 46.34 -24.48
C ASN A 209 34.21 46.07 -24.11
N ALA A 210 34.59 44.81 -23.89
CA ALA A 210 35.96 44.43 -23.60
C ALA A 210 36.90 44.74 -24.79
N LYS A 211 36.44 44.50 -26.02
CA LYS A 211 37.19 44.86 -27.25
C LYS A 211 37.40 46.38 -27.37
N ILE A 212 36.36 47.18 -27.13
CA ILE A 212 36.46 48.65 -27.13
C ILE A 212 37.48 49.11 -26.08
N LEU A 213 37.37 48.60 -24.85
CA LEU A 213 38.28 48.95 -23.76
C LEU A 213 39.73 48.55 -24.07
N LEU A 214 39.94 47.42 -24.74
CA LEU A 214 41.27 47.01 -25.20
C LEU A 214 41.86 48.01 -26.21
N GLU A 215 41.07 48.48 -27.18
CA GLU A 215 41.52 49.51 -28.12
C GLU A 215 41.82 50.85 -27.41
N GLU A 216 41.02 51.23 -26.41
CA GLU A 216 41.31 52.41 -25.59
C GLU A 216 42.61 52.27 -24.79
N ILE A 217 42.94 51.08 -24.31
CA ILE A 217 44.20 50.79 -23.60
C ILE A 217 45.39 50.92 -24.56
N LYS A 218 45.28 50.38 -25.78
CA LYS A 218 46.36 50.44 -26.79
C LYS A 218 46.73 51.89 -27.15
N ASN A 219 45.77 52.80 -27.11
CA ASN A 219 45.94 54.20 -27.47
C ASN A 219 46.21 55.12 -26.26
N GLU A 220 46.25 54.59 -25.03
CA GLU A 220 46.45 55.39 -23.82
C GLU A 220 47.93 55.62 -23.52
N THR A 221 48.32 56.89 -23.41
CA THR A 221 49.72 57.29 -23.16
C THR A 221 49.97 57.64 -21.69
N ASN A 222 48.93 57.90 -20.90
CA ASN A 222 49.06 58.16 -19.47
C ASN A 222 49.08 56.86 -18.67
N PHE A 223 50.23 56.54 -18.06
CA PHE A 223 50.45 55.29 -17.32
C PHE A 223 49.42 55.04 -16.20
N ASN A 224 49.04 56.07 -15.44
CA ASN A 224 48.09 55.92 -14.32
C ASN A 224 46.66 55.63 -14.82
N ILE A 225 46.28 56.13 -16.00
CA ILE A 225 44.98 55.86 -16.62
C ILE A 225 45.00 54.49 -17.31
N TRP A 226 46.12 54.16 -17.96
CA TRP A 226 46.36 52.87 -18.59
C TRP A 226 46.24 51.71 -17.59
N ASP A 227 46.90 51.81 -16.43
CA ASP A 227 46.86 50.76 -15.40
C ASP A 227 45.43 50.55 -14.86
N LYS A 228 44.69 51.64 -14.61
CA LYS A 228 43.28 51.57 -14.22
C LYS A 228 42.41 50.88 -15.28
N LYS A 229 42.61 51.19 -16.57
CA LYS A 229 41.88 50.56 -17.67
C LYS A 229 42.20 49.07 -17.78
N ILE A 230 43.45 48.66 -17.56
CA ILE A 230 43.84 47.24 -17.52
C ILE A 230 43.15 46.49 -16.39
N LEU A 231 43.12 47.05 -15.17
CA LEU A 231 42.43 46.43 -14.05
C LEU A 231 40.93 46.28 -14.33
N LYS A 232 40.33 47.25 -15.00
CA LYS A 232 38.92 47.20 -15.43
C LYS A 232 38.70 46.10 -16.47
N LEU A 233 39.57 45.97 -17.47
CA LEU A 233 39.48 44.92 -18.49
C LEU A 233 39.63 43.52 -17.87
N LYS A 234 40.60 43.31 -16.97
CA LYS A 234 40.78 42.04 -16.24
C LYS A 234 39.51 41.62 -15.51
N LYS A 235 38.86 42.57 -14.83
CA LYS A 235 37.58 42.32 -14.12
C LYS A 235 36.43 42.00 -15.07
N GLN A 236 36.42 42.54 -16.28
CA GLN A 236 35.38 42.27 -17.27
C GLN A 236 35.57 40.90 -17.93
N ILE A 237 36.80 40.52 -18.29
CA ILE A 237 37.08 39.22 -18.92
C ILE A 237 36.72 38.05 -17.99
N ILE A 238 36.96 38.17 -16.68
CA ILE A 238 36.63 37.11 -15.69
C ILE A 238 35.11 36.88 -15.56
N LYS A 239 34.29 37.87 -15.94
CA LYS A 239 32.83 37.83 -15.80
C LYS A 239 32.10 37.36 -17.06
N ILE A 240 32.82 37.19 -18.16
CA ILE A 240 32.33 36.59 -19.40
C ILE A 240 32.53 35.08 -19.28
#